data_AF-A0A068SCL8-F1
#
_entry.id   AF-A0A068SCL8-F1
#
_cell.length_a   1.000
_cell.length_b   1.000
_cell.length_c   1.000
_cell.angle_alpha   90.00
_cell.angle_beta   90.00
_cell.angle_gamma   90.00
#
_symmetry.space_group_name_H-M   'P 1'
#
loop_
_entity.id
_entity.type
_entity.pdbx_description
1 polymer ?
#
loop_
_entity_poly.entity_id
_entity_poly.type
_entity_poly.pdbx_seq_one_letter_code
_entity_poly.pdbx_strand_id
1 'polypeptide(L)'
;MAFDEETKPHDLLGLSEDESSVSDDSDQEQNERFPAHHLRKDKNVRSMLDTVGDNTDEDEDEDESDSEQEERDISDNASVSSRYDSEEEQEEQLSDSNIMNKPAGSRANKKNKLKKLTPEELEKFEKEQKRSGVCYLSRIPPFMTPQQVKKLLSHYAEVGRVFFETEDARTAARRKKYTRDRRTRFTEGWVEFKDKKRAKTLAEFLNMRQIGGRRQSPYYHDTWTIKYLPKFKWRHLTEQMAYERKAREQQLQAETAQVKRENKAYLDSVARAKMHKSMEEQKRKHGQDHQEAKKIRRTFTQREKKQREVTLDSKETEKRAMDGIDSQVKNVLNNIFA
;
A
#
# COMPACT_ATOMS: atom_id res chain seq x y z
N MET A 1 -25.44 4.33 73.73
CA MET A 1 -25.99 3.11 74.34
C MET A 1 -27.14 2.66 73.46
N ALA A 2 -27.19 1.46 72.90
CA ALA A 2 -26.20 0.38 72.74
C ALA A 2 -26.43 -0.20 71.32
N PHE A 3 -25.37 -0.49 70.55
CA PHE A 3 -24.85 -1.84 70.29
C PHE A 3 -25.90 -2.93 69.98
N ASP A 4 -25.69 -3.57 68.81
CA ASP A 4 -25.94 -4.97 68.43
C ASP A 4 -26.36 -5.00 66.94
N GLU A 5 -25.88 -5.86 66.04
CA GLU A 5 -24.62 -6.57 65.81
C GLU A 5 -24.77 -7.15 64.38
N GLU A 6 -23.67 -7.37 63.65
CA GLU A 6 -23.74 -7.83 62.25
C GLU A 6 -24.12 -9.33 62.15
N THR A 7 -25.22 -9.65 61.46
CA THR A 7 -25.53 -11.05 61.10
C THR A 7 -25.28 -11.30 59.61
N LYS A 8 -24.21 -12.05 59.31
CA LYS A 8 -23.95 -12.60 57.98
C LYS A 8 -24.96 -13.73 57.69
N PRO A 9 -25.70 -13.73 56.57
CA PRO A 9 -26.44 -14.91 56.15
C PRO A 9 -25.44 -15.98 55.68
N HIS A 10 -25.48 -17.14 56.35
CA HIS A 10 -24.75 -18.34 55.95
C HIS A 10 -25.47 -19.01 54.75
N ASP A 11 -24.71 -19.72 53.91
CA ASP A 11 -25.23 -20.36 52.70
C ASP A 11 -26.37 -21.37 52.96
N LEU A 12 -27.39 -21.32 52.11
CA LEU A 12 -28.56 -22.22 52.15
C LEU A 12 -28.51 -23.32 51.06
N LEU A 13 -27.43 -23.40 50.28
CA LEU A 13 -27.23 -24.40 49.23
C LEU A 13 -25.85 -25.05 49.39
N GLY A 14 -25.75 -25.93 50.37
CA GLY A 14 -24.56 -26.76 50.59
C GLY A 14 -24.35 -27.76 49.46
N LEU A 15 -23.70 -27.33 48.38
CA LEU A 15 -23.14 -28.20 47.36
C LEU A 15 -21.61 -28.06 47.40
N SER A 16 -20.98 -29.12 47.88
CA SER A 16 -19.53 -29.29 47.90
C SER A 16 -18.95 -29.33 46.49
N GLU A 17 -17.69 -28.89 46.40
CA GLU A 17 -16.82 -29.28 45.29
C GLU A 17 -16.72 -30.81 45.23
N ASP A 18 -16.89 -31.38 44.05
CA ASP A 18 -16.35 -32.71 43.76
C ASP A 18 -15.91 -32.79 42.29
N GLU A 19 -14.75 -33.37 42.08
CA GLU A 19 -14.06 -33.46 40.78
C GLU A 19 -14.80 -34.46 39.86
N SER A 20 -15.10 -34.05 38.63
CA SER A 20 -15.35 -35.02 37.56
C SER A 20 -14.80 -34.54 36.22
N SER A 21 -13.75 -35.22 35.75
CA SER A 21 -13.14 -34.98 34.45
C SER A 21 -14.07 -35.46 33.32
N VAL A 22 -14.66 -34.53 32.58
CA VAL A 22 -15.30 -34.86 31.29
C VAL A 22 -14.26 -34.70 30.18
N SER A 23 -13.83 -35.84 29.65
CA SER A 23 -13.17 -35.94 28.36
C SER A 23 -14.19 -35.66 27.25
N ASP A 24 -14.00 -34.59 26.49
CA ASP A 24 -14.69 -34.37 25.23
C ASP A 24 -13.69 -34.59 24.09
N ASP A 25 -13.92 -35.65 23.33
CA ASP A 25 -13.10 -36.15 22.22
C ASP A 25 -13.96 -36.07 20.96
N SER A 26 -13.62 -35.17 20.03
CA SER A 26 -14.16 -35.15 18.66
C SER A 26 -13.35 -34.26 17.71
N ASP A 27 -12.61 -34.93 16.83
CA ASP A 27 -12.46 -34.63 15.41
C ASP A 27 -11.80 -33.32 14.96
N GLN A 28 -10.48 -33.42 14.88
CA GLN A 28 -9.58 -32.52 14.17
C GLN A 28 -9.50 -32.90 12.68
N GLU A 29 -10.42 -32.42 11.82
CA GLU A 29 -10.34 -32.62 10.37
C GLU A 29 -9.11 -31.92 9.75
N GLN A 30 -8.01 -32.66 9.62
CA GLN A 30 -6.85 -32.23 8.83
C GLN A 30 -7.12 -32.52 7.34
N ASN A 31 -7.31 -31.46 6.56
CA ASN A 31 -7.64 -31.56 5.14
C ASN A 31 -6.38 -31.86 4.29
N GLU A 32 -5.91 -33.11 4.30
CA GLU A 32 -4.79 -33.59 3.48
C GLU A 32 -5.15 -33.60 1.98
N ARG A 33 -5.05 -32.45 1.31
CA ARG A 33 -5.31 -32.33 -0.13
C ARG A 33 -4.05 -32.27 -1.02
N PHE A 34 -2.85 -32.25 -0.45
CA PHE A 34 -1.58 -32.22 -1.21
C PHE A 34 -0.44 -33.01 -0.53
N PRO A 35 -0.28 -34.31 -0.80
CA PRO A 35 0.90 -35.05 -0.35
C PRO A 35 2.15 -34.61 -1.14
N ALA A 36 3.14 -34.10 -0.42
CA ALA A 36 4.40 -33.58 -0.99
C ALA A 36 5.38 -34.71 -1.38
N HIS A 37 4.99 -35.55 -2.35
CA HIS A 37 5.87 -36.55 -2.96
C HIS A 37 5.48 -36.75 -4.43
N HIS A 38 6.20 -36.09 -5.35
CA HIS A 38 6.46 -36.54 -6.74
C HIS A 38 7.50 -35.65 -7.49
N LEU A 39 8.52 -35.10 -6.79
CA LEU A 39 9.65 -34.42 -7.44
C LEU A 39 10.88 -35.34 -7.56
N ARG A 40 10.77 -36.29 -8.50
CA ARG A 40 11.91 -36.89 -9.21
C ARG A 40 11.69 -36.57 -10.69
N LYS A 41 12.41 -35.58 -11.22
CA LYS A 41 13.73 -35.76 -11.84
C LYS A 41 13.60 -36.47 -13.19
N ASP A 42 13.24 -35.70 -14.21
CA ASP A 42 13.71 -35.96 -15.57
C ASP A 42 14.39 -34.72 -16.14
N LYS A 43 15.57 -34.97 -16.71
CA LYS A 43 16.29 -34.05 -17.57
C LYS A 43 16.03 -34.48 -19.00
N ASN A 44 16.20 -33.55 -19.94
CA ASN A 44 16.42 -33.81 -21.37
C ASN A 44 15.16 -34.03 -22.25
N VAL A 45 14.54 -32.93 -22.68
CA VAL A 45 14.14 -32.78 -24.09
C VAL A 45 14.68 -31.45 -24.61
N ARG A 46 15.35 -31.48 -25.76
CA ARG A 46 15.97 -30.33 -26.43
C ARG A 46 15.77 -30.49 -27.94
N SER A 47 14.66 -29.98 -28.47
CA SER A 47 14.43 -29.89 -29.93
C SER A 47 13.18 -29.06 -30.25
N MET A 48 13.26 -28.32 -31.37
CA MET A 48 12.14 -27.80 -32.17
C MET A 48 11.20 -26.77 -31.51
N LEU A 49 11.54 -25.49 -31.71
CA LEU A 49 10.57 -24.42 -31.93
C LEU A 49 10.83 -23.87 -33.34
N ASP A 50 10.12 -24.42 -34.33
CA ASP A 50 9.93 -23.79 -35.65
C ASP A 50 8.74 -24.44 -36.37
N THR A 51 7.56 -23.84 -36.24
CA THR A 51 6.42 -24.03 -37.15
C THR A 51 5.60 -22.75 -37.10
N VAL A 52 5.56 -22.03 -38.23
CA VAL A 52 4.64 -20.90 -38.44
C VAL A 52 3.27 -21.50 -38.75
N GLY A 53 2.31 -21.31 -37.85
CA GLY A 53 0.93 -21.76 -38.01
C GLY A 53 0.07 -20.64 -38.60
N ASP A 54 -0.11 -20.68 -39.91
CA ASP A 54 -1.12 -19.92 -40.63
C ASP A 54 -2.53 -20.30 -40.15
N ASN A 55 -3.42 -19.31 -40.04
CA ASN A 55 -4.84 -19.48 -39.72
C ASN A 55 -5.57 -18.22 -40.20
N THR A 56 -5.83 -18.18 -41.50
CA THR A 56 -6.90 -17.39 -42.10
C THR A 56 -8.25 -17.97 -41.67
N ASP A 57 -9.05 -17.18 -40.98
CA ASP A 57 -10.51 -17.31 -41.00
C ASP A 57 -11.06 -15.96 -41.49
N GLU A 58 -11.75 -16.02 -42.62
CA GLU A 58 -12.41 -14.91 -43.29
C GLU A 58 -13.83 -14.79 -42.74
N ASP A 59 -14.21 -13.60 -42.27
CA ASP A 59 -15.61 -13.21 -42.08
C ASP A 59 -15.76 -11.82 -42.71
N GLU A 60 -16.17 -11.80 -43.98
CA GLU A 60 -16.61 -10.61 -44.69
C GLU A 60 -18.07 -10.31 -44.33
N ASP A 61 -18.36 -9.06 -43.94
CA ASP A 61 -19.70 -8.49 -44.01
C ASP A 61 -19.55 -7.03 -44.49
N GLU A 62 -19.53 -6.86 -45.81
CA GLU A 62 -19.75 -5.55 -46.44
C GLU A 62 -21.24 -5.22 -46.44
N ASP A 63 -21.61 -4.02 -46.01
CA ASP A 63 -22.92 -3.44 -46.31
C ASP A 63 -22.75 -1.91 -46.47
N GLU A 64 -22.31 -1.50 -47.66
CA GLU A 64 -22.33 -0.10 -48.09
C GLU A 64 -23.64 0.14 -48.85
N SER A 65 -24.47 1.07 -48.35
CA SER A 65 -25.71 1.49 -49.01
C SER A 65 -25.85 3.00 -48.93
N ASP A 66 -25.43 3.63 -50.02
CA ASP A 66 -25.56 5.06 -50.29
C ASP A 66 -27.01 5.44 -50.65
N SER A 67 -27.48 6.58 -50.13
CA SER A 67 -28.51 7.39 -50.79
C SER A 67 -28.55 8.82 -50.24
N GLU A 68 -28.56 9.78 -51.15
CA GLU A 68 -28.29 11.21 -50.98
C GLU A 68 -29.37 12.05 -50.24
N GLN A 69 -29.14 13.36 -50.24
CA GLN A 69 -29.83 14.42 -49.50
C GLN A 69 -31.27 14.71 -49.97
N GLU A 70 -32.13 15.17 -49.03
CA GLU A 70 -33.07 16.26 -49.30
C GLU A 70 -33.01 17.30 -48.16
N GLU A 71 -32.69 18.55 -48.49
CA GLU A 71 -32.93 19.70 -47.61
C GLU A 71 -34.39 20.16 -47.74
N ARG A 72 -35.03 20.48 -46.60
CA ARG A 72 -36.17 21.42 -46.56
C ARG A 72 -36.14 22.25 -45.28
N ASP A 73 -35.70 23.49 -45.41
CA ASP A 73 -36.12 24.57 -44.51
C ASP A 73 -37.64 24.79 -44.62
N ILE A 74 -38.28 25.16 -43.51
CA ILE A 74 -39.29 26.23 -43.46
C ILE A 74 -39.45 26.71 -42.02
N SER A 75 -39.55 28.03 -41.90
CA SER A 75 -39.53 28.87 -40.70
C SER A 75 -40.86 29.03 -39.97
N ASP A 76 -40.79 29.45 -38.70
CA ASP A 76 -41.71 30.33 -37.95
C ASP A 76 -43.22 29.98 -37.88
N ASN A 77 -43.91 30.08 -36.74
CA ASN A 77 -44.05 31.29 -35.94
C ASN A 77 -44.97 31.01 -34.71
N ALA A 78 -44.76 31.72 -33.58
CA ALA A 78 -45.75 32.14 -32.54
C ALA A 78 -46.84 31.18 -32.00
N SER A 79 -47.38 31.32 -30.78
CA SER A 79 -47.08 32.07 -29.55
C SER A 79 -48.18 31.70 -28.53
N VAL A 80 -47.86 31.62 -27.23
CA VAL A 80 -48.67 32.23 -26.14
C VAL A 80 -47.95 32.05 -24.79
N SER A 81 -48.11 33.04 -23.91
CA SER A 81 -47.31 33.29 -22.71
C SER A 81 -48.11 33.14 -21.41
N SER A 82 -47.44 32.73 -20.31
CA SER A 82 -47.80 32.97 -18.89
C SER A 82 -46.81 32.23 -17.98
N ARG A 83 -45.57 32.70 -17.74
CA ARG A 83 -45.16 33.79 -16.82
C ARG A 83 -45.34 33.48 -15.32
N TYR A 84 -44.20 33.34 -14.62
CA TYR A 84 -43.83 33.73 -13.23
C TYR A 84 -42.61 32.86 -12.84
N ASP A 85 -41.51 33.28 -12.21
CA ASP A 85 -40.70 34.52 -12.05
C ASP A 85 -39.73 34.23 -10.87
N SER A 86 -38.51 34.79 -10.89
CA SER A 86 -37.36 34.49 -9.99
C SER A 86 -36.82 33.03 -10.06
N GLU A 87 -35.53 32.72 -9.80
CA GLU A 87 -34.37 33.56 -9.42
C GLU A 87 -33.02 32.96 -9.93
N GLU A 88 -31.88 33.45 -9.42
CA GLU A 88 -30.48 33.22 -9.83
C GLU A 88 -29.92 31.76 -9.82
N GLU A 89 -29.22 31.36 -10.89
CA GLU A 89 -28.10 30.38 -10.83
C GLU A 89 -26.88 30.90 -11.64
N GLN A 90 -25.69 30.84 -11.05
CA GLN A 90 -24.42 31.13 -11.74
C GLN A 90 -23.80 29.81 -12.25
N GLU A 91 -23.49 29.74 -13.55
CA GLU A 91 -22.79 28.58 -14.12
C GLU A 91 -21.29 28.57 -13.76
N GLU A 92 -20.88 27.69 -12.83
CA GLU A 92 -19.49 27.23 -12.78
C GLU A 92 -19.28 26.03 -13.72
N GLN A 93 -18.83 26.29 -14.95
CA GLN A 93 -18.32 25.24 -15.83
C GLN A 93 -16.92 24.78 -15.40
N LEU A 94 -16.87 23.71 -14.60
CA LEU A 94 -15.63 23.00 -14.28
C LEU A 94 -15.17 22.15 -15.48
N SER A 95 -14.22 22.68 -16.26
CA SER A 95 -13.57 21.96 -17.36
C SER A 95 -12.50 20.99 -16.86
N ASP A 96 -12.82 19.70 -16.86
CA ASP A 96 -11.86 18.61 -16.61
C ASP A 96 -11.37 18.01 -17.93
N SER A 97 -10.15 18.34 -18.35
CA SER A 97 -9.23 17.45 -19.10
C SER A 97 -7.97 18.16 -19.61
N ASN A 98 -6.85 18.01 -18.90
CA ASN A 98 -5.53 17.67 -19.48
C ASN A 98 -4.41 17.70 -18.42
N ILE A 99 -3.95 16.52 -18.00
CA ILE A 99 -2.67 16.35 -17.32
C ILE A 99 -1.78 15.45 -18.17
N MET A 100 -1.09 16.02 -19.14
CA MET A 100 0.16 15.46 -19.68
C MET A 100 1.12 16.56 -20.17
N ASN A 101 2.28 16.61 -19.52
CA ASN A 101 3.59 17.08 -20.00
C ASN A 101 3.70 18.43 -20.74
N LYS A 102 4.17 19.47 -20.03
CA LYS A 102 5.16 20.48 -20.52
C LYS A 102 6.00 21.04 -19.34
N PRO A 103 7.12 21.73 -19.57
CA PRO A 103 8.40 21.35 -18.94
C PRO A 103 8.80 22.19 -17.72
N ALA A 104 9.97 21.87 -17.17
CA ALA A 104 10.55 22.45 -15.96
C ALA A 104 10.69 23.99 -15.99
N GLY A 105 9.70 24.68 -15.43
CA GLY A 105 9.80 26.06 -14.95
C GLY A 105 10.09 26.10 -13.44
N SER A 106 11.08 26.89 -13.04
CA SER A 106 11.63 26.94 -11.66
C SER A 106 10.67 27.55 -10.63
N ARG A 107 9.65 26.80 -10.19
CA ARG A 107 8.92 27.14 -8.95
C ARG A 107 9.81 26.83 -7.75
N ALA A 108 10.44 27.88 -7.22
CA ALA A 108 11.22 27.84 -5.98
C ALA A 108 10.36 27.30 -4.83
N ASN A 109 10.56 26.03 -4.52
CA ASN A 109 9.74 25.30 -3.56
C ASN A 109 10.06 25.80 -2.15
N LYS A 110 9.31 26.79 -1.67
CA LYS A 110 9.41 27.32 -0.30
C LYS A 110 9.10 26.19 0.67
N LYS A 111 10.16 25.52 1.15
CA LYS A 111 10.10 24.53 2.22
C LYS A 111 9.61 25.21 3.48
N ASN A 112 8.30 25.23 3.69
CA ASN A 112 7.69 25.70 4.92
C ASN A 112 8.25 24.87 6.07
N LYS A 113 9.19 25.46 6.83
CA LYS A 113 9.76 24.84 8.03
C LYS A 113 8.62 24.64 9.02
N LEU A 114 8.16 23.40 9.15
CA LEU A 114 7.11 23.02 10.09
C LEU A 114 7.51 23.51 11.49
N LYS A 115 6.66 24.36 12.09
CA LYS A 115 6.87 24.81 13.47
C LYS A 115 6.79 23.58 14.38
N LYS A 116 7.82 23.35 15.18
CA LYS A 116 7.79 22.31 16.21
C LYS A 116 6.81 22.75 17.28
N LEU A 117 5.86 21.89 17.63
CA LEU A 117 4.91 22.12 18.72
C LEU A 117 5.65 22.29 20.05
N THR A 118 5.15 23.16 20.90
CA THR A 118 5.58 23.28 22.30
C THR A 118 5.14 22.06 23.11
N PRO A 119 5.81 21.72 24.23
CA PRO A 119 5.42 20.57 25.06
C PRO A 119 3.97 20.68 25.57
N GLU A 120 3.51 21.87 25.93
CA GLU A 120 2.12 22.07 26.35
C GLU A 120 1.09 21.79 25.25
N GLU A 121 1.37 22.20 24.00
CA GLU A 121 0.49 21.93 22.86
C GLU A 121 0.43 20.42 22.56
N LEU A 122 1.55 19.71 22.75
CA LEU A 122 1.62 18.27 22.59
C LEU A 122 0.76 17.55 23.65
N GLU A 123 0.83 17.97 24.91
CA GLU A 123 -0.06 17.47 25.96
C GLU A 123 -1.54 17.76 25.69
N LYS A 124 -1.87 18.99 25.25
CA LYS A 124 -3.25 19.39 24.91
C LYS A 124 -3.78 18.50 23.77
N PHE A 125 -2.97 18.27 22.74
CA PHE A 125 -3.29 17.38 21.62
C PHE A 125 -3.48 15.92 22.05
N GLU A 126 -2.61 15.41 22.94
CA GLU A 126 -2.79 14.06 23.51
C GLU A 126 -4.05 13.93 24.34
N LYS A 127 -4.38 14.92 25.17
CA LYS A 127 -5.59 14.92 26.01
C LYS A 127 -6.84 14.91 25.12
N GLU A 128 -6.87 15.70 24.06
CA GLU A 128 -7.96 15.69 23.07
C GLU A 128 -8.04 14.35 22.32
N GLN A 129 -6.92 13.78 21.87
CA GLN A 129 -6.91 12.47 21.23
C GLN A 129 -7.28 11.32 22.19
N LYS A 130 -6.98 11.44 23.49
CA LYS A 130 -7.44 10.49 24.52
C LYS A 130 -8.96 10.59 24.72
N ARG A 131 -9.55 11.78 24.55
CA ARG A 131 -10.99 12.05 24.56
C ARG A 131 -11.72 11.58 23.28
N SER A 132 -11.08 11.66 22.11
CA SER A 132 -11.70 11.27 20.82
C SER A 132 -12.13 9.80 20.77
N GLY A 133 -13.10 9.49 19.91
CA GLY A 133 -13.60 8.13 19.70
C GLY A 133 -13.83 7.87 18.21
N VAL A 134 -13.60 6.64 17.77
CA VAL A 134 -13.79 6.25 16.37
C VAL A 134 -14.98 5.30 16.27
N CYS A 135 -15.86 5.57 15.31
CA CYS A 135 -16.90 4.64 14.88
C CYS A 135 -16.58 4.10 13.48
N TYR A 136 -16.92 2.85 13.29
CA TYR A 136 -16.82 2.11 12.05
C TYR A 136 -18.19 2.05 11.36
N LEU A 137 -18.21 2.25 10.05
CA LEU A 137 -19.36 2.13 9.16
C LEU A 137 -19.11 0.92 8.27
N SER A 138 -19.91 -0.13 8.45
CA SER A 138 -19.72 -1.41 7.74
C SER A 138 -20.26 -1.39 6.31
N ARG A 139 -21.27 -0.55 6.05
CA ARG A 139 -21.87 -0.37 4.72
C ARG A 139 -22.13 1.11 4.48
N ILE A 140 -21.64 1.61 3.36
CA ILE A 140 -21.88 2.98 2.89
C ILE A 140 -22.84 2.92 1.69
N PRO A 141 -23.97 3.66 1.72
CA PRO A 141 -24.87 3.80 0.57
C PRO A 141 -24.18 4.25 -0.72
N PRO A 142 -24.68 3.84 -1.90
CA PRO A 142 -24.18 4.37 -3.17
C PRO A 142 -24.34 5.89 -3.21
N PHE A 143 -23.40 6.57 -3.87
CA PHE A 143 -23.33 8.04 -4.00
C PHE A 143 -23.02 8.82 -2.71
N MET A 144 -23.00 8.18 -1.54
CA MET A 144 -22.73 8.86 -0.27
C MET A 144 -21.24 9.20 -0.14
N THR A 145 -20.91 10.50 -0.09
CA THR A 145 -19.52 10.97 0.05
C THR A 145 -19.10 11.11 1.52
N PRO A 146 -17.79 11.03 1.85
CA PRO A 146 -17.30 11.28 3.21
C PRO A 146 -17.74 12.63 3.79
N GLN A 147 -17.83 13.67 2.94
CA GLN A 147 -18.29 15.00 3.32
C GLN A 147 -19.79 15.02 3.65
N GLN A 148 -20.60 14.28 2.90
CA GLN A 148 -22.04 14.19 3.17
C GLN A 148 -22.32 13.41 4.45
N VAL A 149 -21.57 12.34 4.73
CA VAL A 149 -21.63 11.64 6.04
C VAL A 149 -21.19 12.54 7.17
N LYS A 150 -20.10 13.31 7.00
CA LYS A 150 -19.69 14.32 7.97
C LYS A 150 -20.83 15.31 8.25
N LYS A 151 -21.47 15.87 7.21
CA LYS A 151 -22.60 16.81 7.36
C LYS A 151 -23.77 16.18 8.16
N LEU A 152 -24.16 14.95 7.82
CA LEU A 152 -25.25 14.24 8.50
C LEU A 152 -24.94 13.94 9.97
N LEU A 153 -23.72 13.47 10.27
CA LEU A 153 -23.32 13.11 11.63
C LEU A 153 -23.00 14.34 12.51
N SER A 154 -22.58 15.46 11.91
CA SER A 154 -22.35 16.75 12.59
C SER A 154 -23.60 17.30 13.30
N HIS A 155 -24.81 16.93 12.88
CA HIS A 155 -26.04 17.30 13.57
C HIS A 155 -26.17 16.67 14.97
N TYR A 156 -25.49 15.55 15.21
CA TYR A 156 -25.60 14.78 16.47
C TYR A 156 -24.37 14.94 17.38
N ALA A 157 -23.17 15.06 16.81
CA ALA A 157 -21.92 15.16 17.55
C ALA A 157 -20.82 15.80 16.70
N GLU A 158 -19.81 16.42 17.33
CA GLU A 158 -18.72 17.07 16.61
C GLU A 158 -17.77 16.06 15.93
N VAL A 159 -17.82 16.03 14.59
CA VAL A 159 -17.02 15.14 13.74
C VAL A 159 -15.66 15.76 13.39
N GLY A 160 -14.60 15.04 13.74
CA GLY A 160 -13.22 15.35 13.37
C GLY A 160 -12.89 14.86 11.96
N ARG A 161 -12.15 13.74 11.88
CA ARG A 161 -11.68 13.12 10.65
C ARG A 161 -12.65 12.06 10.14
N VAL A 162 -12.73 11.92 8.81
CA VAL A 162 -13.52 10.88 8.13
C VAL A 162 -12.65 10.29 7.02
N PHE A 163 -12.64 8.97 6.90
CA PHE A 163 -11.89 8.22 5.90
C PHE A 163 -12.76 7.06 5.47
N PHE A 164 -13.03 6.97 4.17
CA PHE A 164 -13.77 5.86 3.57
C PHE A 164 -12.83 5.10 2.65
N GLU A 165 -12.88 3.77 2.73
CA GLU A 165 -12.19 2.90 1.81
C GLU A 165 -12.99 2.80 0.50
N THR A 166 -12.31 3.09 -0.60
CA THR A 166 -12.86 2.92 -1.95
C THR A 166 -12.99 1.44 -2.28
N GLU A 167 -14.02 1.08 -3.03
CA GLU A 167 -14.15 -0.28 -3.58
C GLU A 167 -12.85 -0.72 -4.30
N ASP A 168 -12.50 -2.02 -4.23
CA ASP A 168 -11.30 -2.54 -4.89
C ASP A 168 -11.28 -2.19 -6.39
N ALA A 169 -10.09 -1.85 -6.91
CA ALA A 169 -9.91 -1.38 -8.28
C ALA A 169 -10.44 -2.38 -9.34
N ARG A 170 -10.36 -3.69 -9.09
CA ARG A 170 -10.89 -4.71 -10.03
C ARG A 170 -12.42 -4.74 -10.01
N THR A 171 -13.01 -4.64 -8.82
CA THR A 171 -14.46 -4.53 -8.64
C THR A 171 -15.01 -3.23 -9.22
N ALA A 172 -14.34 -2.10 -8.99
CA ALA A 172 -14.62 -0.81 -9.62
C ALA A 172 -14.60 -0.91 -11.15
N ALA A 173 -13.55 -1.50 -11.73
CA ALA A 173 -13.40 -1.64 -13.18
C ALA A 173 -14.51 -2.53 -13.78
N ARG A 174 -14.79 -3.68 -13.16
CA ARG A 174 -15.89 -4.58 -13.57
C ARG A 174 -17.23 -3.86 -13.54
N ARG A 175 -17.53 -3.14 -12.47
CA ARG A 175 -18.77 -2.37 -12.31
C ARG A 175 -18.88 -1.25 -13.35
N LYS A 176 -17.81 -0.48 -13.57
CA LYS A 176 -17.75 0.59 -14.58
C LYS A 176 -17.87 0.08 -16.02
N LYS A 177 -17.51 -1.19 -16.29
CA LYS A 177 -17.71 -1.85 -17.59
C LYS A 177 -19.18 -2.21 -17.83
N TYR A 178 -19.87 -2.76 -16.82
CA TYR A 178 -21.23 -3.28 -16.97
C TYR A 178 -22.35 -2.35 -16.45
N THR A 179 -22.02 -1.19 -15.86
CA THR A 179 -22.98 -0.26 -15.27
C THR A 179 -22.70 1.18 -15.74
N ARG A 180 -23.76 1.93 -16.10
CA ARG A 180 -23.68 3.36 -16.47
C ARG A 180 -23.13 4.25 -15.34
N ASP A 181 -23.29 3.84 -14.08
CA ASP A 181 -22.76 4.53 -12.91
C ASP A 181 -21.22 4.43 -12.85
N ARG A 182 -20.54 5.55 -13.11
CA ARG A 182 -19.07 5.67 -13.03
C ARG A 182 -18.56 6.25 -11.71
N ARG A 183 -19.44 6.64 -10.78
CA ARG A 183 -19.06 7.28 -9.51
C ARG A 183 -18.32 6.30 -8.60
N THR A 184 -17.40 6.79 -7.78
CA THR A 184 -16.68 5.96 -6.81
C THR A 184 -17.63 5.46 -5.73
N ARG A 185 -17.60 4.16 -5.45
CA ARG A 185 -18.30 3.58 -4.30
C ARG A 185 -17.31 3.31 -3.17
N PHE A 186 -17.83 3.32 -1.95
CA PHE A 186 -17.07 3.03 -0.75
C PHE A 186 -17.61 1.74 -0.14
N THR A 187 -16.73 0.87 0.33
CA THR A 187 -17.09 -0.36 1.03
C THR A 187 -17.31 -0.06 2.51
N GLU A 188 -16.27 0.48 3.14
CA GLU A 188 -16.16 0.65 4.58
C GLU A 188 -15.73 2.08 4.96
N GLY A 189 -15.99 2.48 6.19
CA GLY A 189 -15.66 3.82 6.65
C GLY A 189 -15.33 3.95 8.13
N TRP A 190 -14.50 4.93 8.45
CA TRP A 190 -14.14 5.30 9.81
C TRP A 190 -14.41 6.78 10.03
N VAL A 191 -15.12 7.09 11.12
CA VAL A 191 -15.49 8.44 11.53
C VAL A 191 -14.94 8.68 12.93
N GLU A 192 -14.07 9.68 13.08
CA GLU A 192 -13.63 10.16 14.38
C GLU A 192 -14.55 11.28 14.89
N PHE A 193 -15.03 11.13 16.12
CA PHE A 193 -15.70 12.16 16.90
C PHE A 193 -14.76 12.69 17.98
N LYS A 194 -14.88 13.98 18.33
CA LYS A 194 -14.06 14.58 19.40
C LYS A 194 -14.31 14.00 20.79
N ASP A 195 -15.51 13.44 21.02
CA ASP A 195 -15.92 12.84 22.29
C ASP A 195 -16.32 11.37 22.16
N LYS A 196 -15.54 10.47 22.77
CA LYS A 196 -15.84 9.02 22.81
C LYS A 196 -17.17 8.66 23.47
N LYS A 197 -17.64 9.47 24.43
CA LYS A 197 -18.96 9.27 25.08
C LYS A 197 -20.09 9.48 24.06
N ARG A 198 -20.01 10.57 23.30
CA ARG A 198 -20.95 10.89 22.21
C ARG A 198 -20.85 9.88 21.08
N ALA A 199 -19.65 9.43 20.72
CA ALA A 199 -19.45 8.37 19.73
C ALA A 199 -20.15 7.06 20.12
N LYS A 200 -20.01 6.63 21.38
CA LYS A 200 -20.68 5.42 21.90
C LYS A 200 -22.20 5.54 21.84
N THR A 201 -22.77 6.60 22.43
CA THR A 201 -24.24 6.77 22.46
C THR A 201 -24.82 7.01 21.08
N LEU A 202 -24.10 7.68 20.17
CA LEU A 202 -24.50 7.85 18.78
C LEU A 202 -24.50 6.51 18.04
N ALA A 203 -23.49 5.66 18.22
CA ALA A 203 -23.47 4.33 17.60
C ALA A 203 -24.68 3.49 18.08
N GLU A 204 -24.93 3.44 19.38
CA GLU A 204 -26.08 2.72 19.97
C GLU A 204 -27.44 3.30 19.50
N PHE A 205 -27.56 4.63 19.39
CA PHE A 205 -28.78 5.30 18.97
C PHE A 205 -29.05 5.20 17.46
N LEU A 206 -28.01 5.34 16.63
CA LEU A 206 -28.16 5.51 15.19
C LEU A 206 -28.08 4.20 14.41
N ASN A 207 -27.45 3.15 14.97
CA ASN A 207 -27.36 1.84 14.32
C ASN A 207 -28.75 1.26 14.01
N MET A 208 -28.88 0.66 12.83
CA MET A 208 -30.13 0.13 12.24
C MET A 208 -31.25 1.16 11.99
N ARG A 209 -31.00 2.47 12.14
CA ARG A 209 -31.99 3.50 11.79
C ARG A 209 -31.81 4.01 10.36
N GLN A 210 -32.92 4.44 9.76
CA GLN A 210 -32.93 5.02 8.41
C GLN A 210 -32.06 6.28 8.31
N ILE A 211 -31.39 6.45 7.17
CA ILE A 211 -30.49 7.58 6.88
C ILE A 211 -31.29 8.77 6.37
N GLY A 212 -32.12 8.54 5.35
CA GLY A 212 -32.98 9.58 4.78
C GLY A 212 -34.24 9.80 5.62
N GLY A 213 -34.55 11.07 5.89
CA GLY A 213 -35.80 11.45 6.57
C GLY A 213 -36.99 11.50 5.60
N ARG A 214 -36.99 12.47 4.68
CA ARG A 214 -38.07 12.62 3.68
C ARG A 214 -37.97 11.50 2.63
N ARG A 215 -39.12 11.00 2.15
CA ARG A 215 -39.21 9.93 1.13
C ARG A 215 -38.54 10.26 -0.22
N GLN A 216 -38.34 11.53 -0.54
CA GLN A 216 -37.59 12.00 -1.71
C GLN A 216 -36.06 11.94 -1.53
N SER A 217 -35.57 11.66 -0.31
CA SER A 217 -34.13 11.55 -0.06
C SER A 217 -33.54 10.33 -0.78
N PRO A 218 -32.39 10.46 -1.49
CA PRO A 218 -31.74 9.32 -2.13
C PRO A 218 -31.41 8.16 -1.18
N TYR A 219 -31.27 8.44 0.12
CA TYR A 219 -30.89 7.50 1.17
C TYR A 219 -32.08 7.05 2.04
N TYR A 220 -33.32 7.23 1.58
CA TYR A 220 -34.53 6.93 2.37
C TYR A 220 -34.66 5.45 2.76
N HIS A 221 -34.31 4.54 1.85
CA HIS A 221 -34.35 3.10 2.10
C HIS A 221 -33.09 2.55 2.78
N ASP A 222 -32.02 3.34 2.86
CA ASP A 222 -30.77 2.93 3.49
C ASP A 222 -30.81 3.12 5.01
N THR A 223 -30.13 2.22 5.72
CA THR A 223 -29.97 2.26 7.17
C THR A 223 -28.51 2.43 7.57
N TRP A 224 -28.29 3.15 8.67
CA TRP A 224 -26.98 3.33 9.29
C TRP A 224 -26.50 2.01 9.91
N THR A 225 -25.33 1.53 9.49
CA THR A 225 -24.64 0.38 10.10
C THR A 225 -23.39 0.87 10.82
N ILE A 226 -23.55 1.32 12.07
CA ILE A 226 -22.50 2.02 12.83
C ILE A 226 -22.12 1.23 14.08
N LYS A 227 -20.81 0.96 14.25
CA LYS A 227 -20.25 0.31 15.43
C LYS A 227 -19.18 1.19 16.07
N TYR A 228 -19.33 1.51 17.36
CA TYR A 228 -18.25 2.16 18.11
C TYR A 228 -17.10 1.17 18.34
N LEU A 229 -15.85 1.60 18.11
CA LEU A 229 -14.67 0.76 18.30
C LEU A 229 -13.98 1.08 19.65
N PRO A 230 -14.14 0.24 20.69
CA PRO A 230 -13.47 0.46 21.97
C PRO A 230 -11.95 0.29 21.83
N LYS A 231 -11.18 1.08 22.59
CA LYS A 231 -9.69 1.13 22.57
C LYS A 231 -9.05 1.51 21.23
N PHE A 232 -9.80 1.54 20.13
CA PHE A 232 -9.32 1.99 18.82
C PHE A 232 -9.21 3.51 18.73
N LYS A 233 -8.21 3.99 17.99
CA LYS A 233 -7.91 5.42 17.79
C LYS A 233 -7.51 5.64 16.34
N TRP A 234 -7.75 6.86 15.85
CA TRP A 234 -7.43 7.23 14.46
C TRP A 234 -5.98 6.95 14.05
N ARG A 235 -5.03 7.13 14.98
CA ARG A 235 -3.61 6.84 14.71
C ARG A 235 -3.40 5.40 14.25
N HIS A 236 -4.06 4.42 14.85
CA HIS A 236 -3.87 3.01 14.52
C HIS A 236 -4.29 2.71 13.07
N LEU A 237 -5.40 3.30 12.60
CA LEU A 237 -5.83 3.23 11.20
C LEU A 237 -4.77 3.79 10.25
N THR A 238 -4.29 5.00 10.52
CA THR A 238 -3.28 5.65 9.68
C THR A 238 -1.91 4.97 9.74
N GLU A 239 -1.57 4.37 10.88
CA GLU A 239 -0.32 3.65 11.11
C GLU A 239 -0.30 2.34 10.34
N GLN A 240 -1.39 1.55 10.39
CA GLN A 240 -1.54 0.35 9.58
C GLN A 240 -1.46 0.67 8.08
N MET A 241 -2.22 1.65 7.59
CA MET A 241 -2.18 2.06 6.18
C MET A 241 -0.81 2.58 5.74
N ALA A 242 -0.10 3.29 6.62
CA ALA A 242 1.26 3.77 6.35
C ALA A 242 2.27 2.61 6.33
N TYR A 243 2.13 1.64 7.23
CA TYR A 243 2.96 0.43 7.29
C TYR A 243 2.77 -0.42 6.03
N GLU A 244 1.54 -0.75 5.65
CA GLU A 244 1.22 -1.53 4.44
C GLU A 244 1.72 -0.83 3.17
N ARG A 245 1.51 0.48 3.07
CA ARG A 245 2.03 1.29 1.94
C ARG A 245 3.55 1.24 1.88
N LYS A 246 4.22 1.42 3.01
CA LYS A 246 5.69 1.40 3.10
C LYS A 246 6.26 0.01 2.78
N ALA A 247 5.63 -1.07 3.25
CA ALA A 247 6.04 -2.43 2.93
C ALA A 247 5.93 -2.72 1.43
N ARG A 248 4.80 -2.35 0.81
CA ARG A 248 4.60 -2.47 -0.65
C ARG A 248 5.59 -1.62 -1.44
N GLU A 249 5.84 -0.39 -1.00
CA GLU A 249 6.82 0.50 -1.62
C GLU A 249 8.25 -0.07 -1.52
N GLN A 250 8.64 -0.62 -0.37
CA GLN A 250 9.94 -1.26 -0.18
C GLN A 250 10.13 -2.49 -1.08
N GLN A 251 9.09 -3.33 -1.24
CA GLN A 251 9.11 -4.46 -2.17
C GLN A 251 9.31 -4.00 -3.61
N LEU A 252 8.50 -3.04 -4.08
CA LEU A 252 8.59 -2.48 -5.43
C LEU A 252 9.94 -1.78 -5.69
N GLN A 253 10.48 -1.08 -4.68
CA GLN A 253 11.81 -0.46 -4.77
C GLN A 253 12.93 -1.51 -4.86
N ALA A 254 12.83 -2.62 -4.12
CA ALA A 254 13.80 -3.71 -4.18
C ALA A 254 13.79 -4.41 -5.56
N GLU A 255 12.60 -4.74 -6.08
CA GLU A 255 12.41 -5.29 -7.42
C GLU A 255 12.96 -4.33 -8.49
N THR A 256 12.59 -3.05 -8.42
CA THR A 256 13.09 -2.00 -9.31
C THR A 256 14.62 -1.86 -9.23
N ALA A 257 15.21 -2.02 -8.05
CA ALA A 257 16.66 -1.96 -7.86
C ALA A 257 17.37 -3.18 -8.45
N GLN A 258 16.79 -4.38 -8.34
CA GLN A 258 17.28 -5.59 -8.99
C GLN A 258 17.25 -5.43 -10.51
N VAL A 259 16.10 -5.09 -11.10
CA VAL A 259 15.95 -4.88 -12.56
C VAL A 259 16.91 -3.81 -13.06
N LYS A 260 17.09 -2.70 -12.33
CA LYS A 260 18.10 -1.67 -12.68
C LYS A 260 19.53 -2.19 -12.64
N ARG A 261 19.87 -3.07 -11.69
CA ARG A 261 21.21 -3.69 -11.58
C ARG A 261 21.48 -4.64 -12.75
N GLU A 262 20.50 -5.46 -13.10
CA GLU A 262 20.57 -6.41 -14.23
C GLU A 262 20.66 -5.66 -15.56
N ASN A 263 19.78 -4.67 -15.80
CA ASN A 263 19.81 -3.82 -16.99
C ASN A 263 21.14 -3.08 -17.13
N LYS A 264 21.70 -2.54 -16.03
CA LYS A 264 23.03 -1.92 -16.07
C LYS A 264 24.13 -2.92 -16.44
N ALA A 265 24.13 -4.11 -15.83
CA ALA A 265 25.11 -5.15 -16.15
C ALA A 265 25.03 -5.63 -17.61
N TYR A 266 23.83 -5.64 -18.20
CA TYR A 266 23.61 -5.89 -19.62
C TYR A 266 24.15 -4.77 -20.51
N LEU A 267 23.89 -3.50 -20.19
CA LEU A 267 24.49 -2.38 -20.94
C LEU A 267 26.02 -2.40 -20.87
N ASP A 268 26.59 -2.69 -19.70
CA ASP A 268 28.04 -2.82 -19.49
C ASP A 268 28.63 -4.03 -20.25
N SER A 269 27.88 -5.13 -20.44
CA SER A 269 28.35 -6.28 -21.23
C SER A 269 28.25 -6.01 -22.74
N VAL A 270 27.17 -5.38 -23.22
CA VAL A 270 27.00 -4.97 -24.62
C VAL A 270 28.06 -3.93 -25.02
N ALA A 271 28.37 -2.96 -24.16
CA ALA A 271 29.42 -1.98 -24.40
C ALA A 271 30.81 -2.65 -24.55
N ARG A 272 31.14 -3.59 -23.65
CA ARG A 272 32.38 -4.39 -23.74
C ARG A 272 32.42 -5.26 -24.99
N ALA A 273 31.31 -5.88 -25.39
CA ALA A 273 31.24 -6.67 -26.61
C ALA A 273 31.44 -5.82 -27.87
N LYS A 274 30.85 -4.61 -27.92
CA LYS A 274 31.09 -3.64 -29.01
C LYS A 274 32.55 -3.20 -29.06
N MET A 275 33.17 -2.89 -27.92
CA MET A 275 34.60 -2.56 -27.82
C MET A 275 35.50 -3.70 -28.29
N HIS A 276 35.17 -4.96 -27.94
CA HIS A 276 35.95 -6.11 -28.40
C HIS A 276 35.85 -6.27 -29.91
N LYS A 277 34.63 -6.16 -30.48
CA LYS A 277 34.42 -6.22 -31.93
C LYS A 277 35.17 -5.12 -32.68
N SER A 278 35.14 -3.87 -32.21
CA SER A 278 35.88 -2.79 -32.87
C SER A 278 37.41 -2.97 -32.76
N MET A 279 37.91 -3.48 -31.64
CA MET A 279 39.34 -3.83 -31.50
C MET A 279 39.74 -5.00 -32.39
N GLU A 280 38.88 -6.01 -32.54
CA GLU A 280 39.10 -7.16 -33.42
C GLU A 280 39.06 -6.76 -34.90
N GLU A 281 38.14 -5.87 -35.28
CA GLU A 281 38.09 -5.31 -36.63
C GLU A 281 39.33 -4.46 -36.95
N GLN A 282 39.79 -3.61 -36.01
CA GLN A 282 41.06 -2.90 -36.13
C GLN A 282 42.25 -3.85 -36.25
N LYS A 283 42.30 -4.92 -35.44
CA LYS A 283 43.35 -5.96 -35.53
C LYS A 283 43.27 -6.75 -36.83
N ARG A 284 42.09 -6.96 -37.42
CA ARG A 284 41.94 -7.60 -38.74
C ARG A 284 42.47 -6.68 -39.85
N LYS A 285 42.08 -5.40 -39.85
CA LYS A 285 42.55 -4.41 -40.84
C LYS A 285 44.07 -4.27 -40.75
N HIS A 286 44.60 -4.01 -39.57
CA HIS A 286 46.04 -3.83 -39.38
C HIS A 286 46.84 -5.15 -39.45
N GLY A 287 46.21 -6.29 -39.18
CA GLY A 287 46.81 -7.62 -39.29
C GLY A 287 46.94 -8.12 -40.73
N GLN A 288 46.20 -7.53 -41.68
CA GLN A 288 46.48 -7.69 -43.11
C GLN A 288 47.76 -6.93 -43.52
N ASP A 289 48.08 -5.81 -42.84
CA ASP A 289 49.32 -5.04 -43.04
C ASP A 289 50.53 -5.56 -42.23
N HIS A 290 50.39 -6.64 -41.44
CA HIS A 290 51.40 -7.06 -40.46
C HIS A 290 51.66 -8.57 -40.33
N GLN A 291 51.32 -9.39 -41.34
CA GLN A 291 51.76 -10.80 -41.33
C GLN A 291 53.29 -10.96 -41.37
N GLU A 292 54.05 -9.94 -41.78
CA GLU A 292 55.51 -9.99 -41.93
C GLU A 292 56.29 -9.43 -40.71
N ALA A 293 55.60 -8.77 -39.75
CA ALA A 293 56.27 -7.96 -38.73
C ALA A 293 56.06 -8.43 -37.27
N LYS A 294 57.11 -9.08 -36.77
CA LYS A 294 57.58 -9.14 -35.37
C LYS A 294 57.02 -10.26 -34.45
N LYS A 295 57.87 -11.28 -34.30
CA LYS A 295 58.11 -11.95 -33.00
C LYS A 295 58.55 -10.92 -31.95
N ILE A 296 57.62 -10.24 -31.29
CA ILE A 296 57.93 -9.36 -30.15
C ILE A 296 58.29 -10.24 -28.95
N ARG A 297 59.58 -10.58 -28.81
CA ARG A 297 60.15 -11.12 -27.57
C ARG A 297 59.99 -10.05 -26.49
N ARG A 298 59.01 -10.21 -25.59
CA ARG A 298 58.82 -9.35 -24.42
C ARG A 298 59.97 -9.56 -23.43
N THR A 299 61.03 -8.79 -23.56
CA THR A 299 62.15 -8.74 -22.60
C THR A 299 61.77 -7.90 -21.39
N PHE A 300 60.80 -8.35 -20.60
CA PHE A 300 60.54 -7.79 -19.27
C PHE A 300 61.27 -8.62 -18.23
N THR A 301 62.31 -8.04 -17.61
CA THR A 301 63.03 -8.65 -16.50
C THR A 301 62.17 -8.58 -15.25
N GLN A 302 61.53 -9.69 -14.91
CA GLN A 302 60.76 -9.83 -13.67
C GLN A 302 61.72 -9.69 -12.47
N ARG A 303 61.62 -8.57 -11.73
CA ARG A 303 62.34 -8.43 -10.47
C ARG A 303 61.84 -9.49 -9.49
N GLU A 304 62.78 -10.14 -8.82
CA GLU A 304 62.49 -11.16 -7.83
C GLU A 304 61.65 -10.58 -6.70
N LYS A 305 60.58 -11.28 -6.33
CA LYS A 305 59.59 -10.78 -5.37
C LYS A 305 60.17 -10.90 -3.96
N LYS A 306 60.88 -9.87 -3.53
CA LYS A 306 61.50 -9.78 -2.20
C LYS A 306 60.43 -9.96 -1.12
N GLN A 307 60.34 -11.18 -0.59
CA GLN A 307 59.50 -11.48 0.56
C GLN A 307 60.07 -10.70 1.74
N ARG A 308 59.42 -9.60 2.11
CA ARG A 308 59.53 -9.11 3.48
C ARG A 308 58.72 -10.09 4.32
N GLU A 309 59.42 -10.97 5.03
CA GLU A 309 58.84 -11.55 6.23
C GLU A 309 58.49 -10.38 7.15
N VAL A 310 57.19 -10.09 7.23
CA VAL A 310 56.67 -9.36 8.38
C VAL A 310 56.71 -10.37 9.50
N THR A 311 57.76 -10.31 10.32
CA THR A 311 57.82 -11.04 11.59
C THR A 311 56.68 -10.51 12.45
N LEU A 312 55.55 -11.22 12.40
CA LEU A 312 54.44 -11.03 13.31
C LEU A 312 54.83 -11.60 14.67
N ASP A 313 55.73 -10.89 15.36
CA ASP A 313 56.01 -11.09 16.78
C ASP A 313 54.83 -10.57 17.62
N SER A 314 53.66 -11.20 17.41
CA SER A 314 52.39 -10.88 18.06
C SER A 314 52.50 -10.86 19.58
N LYS A 315 53.47 -11.62 20.12
CA LYS A 315 53.80 -11.70 21.54
C LYS A 315 54.37 -10.41 22.15
N GLU A 316 55.03 -9.53 21.38
CA GLU A 316 55.46 -8.23 21.90
C GLU A 316 54.31 -7.22 21.91
N THR A 317 53.47 -7.23 20.86
CA THR A 317 52.30 -6.35 20.77
C THR A 317 51.23 -6.69 21.80
N GLU A 318 50.97 -7.98 22.06
CA GLU A 318 50.05 -8.44 23.09
C GLU A 318 50.53 -8.08 24.50
N LYS A 319 51.83 -8.25 24.80
CA LYS A 319 52.41 -7.83 26.09
C LYS A 319 52.27 -6.33 26.32
N ARG A 320 52.60 -5.49 25.33
CA ARG A 320 52.46 -4.03 25.44
C ARG A 320 51.01 -3.58 25.57
N ALA A 321 50.05 -4.28 24.98
CA ALA A 321 48.62 -3.99 25.13
C ALA A 321 48.06 -4.41 26.51
N MET A 322 48.69 -5.40 27.16
CA MET A 322 48.21 -6.02 28.41
C MET A 322 48.89 -5.49 29.69
N ASP A 323 49.88 -4.62 29.59
CA ASP A 323 50.57 -3.99 30.74
C ASP A 323 49.84 -2.74 31.30
N GLY A 324 48.92 -2.15 30.53
CA GLY A 324 48.16 -0.95 30.92
C GLY A 324 46.74 -1.22 31.45
N ILE A 325 46.38 -2.49 31.67
CA ILE A 325 45.00 -2.92 32.01
C ILE A 325 44.97 -3.50 33.42
N ASP A 326 44.01 -3.06 34.22
CA ASP A 326 43.85 -3.51 35.61
C ASP A 326 43.61 -5.02 35.71
N SER A 327 44.18 -5.61 36.77
CA SER A 327 44.25 -7.04 37.05
C SER A 327 42.89 -7.74 37.07
N GLN A 328 41.84 -7.09 37.61
CA GLN A 328 40.49 -7.67 37.62
C GLN A 328 39.90 -7.76 36.21
N VAL A 329 40.11 -6.74 35.36
CA VAL A 329 39.63 -6.71 33.97
C VAL A 329 40.36 -7.78 33.13
N LYS A 330 41.66 -7.95 33.37
CA LYS A 330 42.51 -8.96 32.70
C LYS A 330 42.03 -10.39 32.96
N ASN A 331 41.61 -10.71 34.19
CA ASN A 331 41.04 -12.02 34.54
C ASN A 331 39.65 -12.25 33.92
N VAL A 332 38.80 -11.22 33.86
CA VAL A 332 37.47 -11.32 33.22
C VAL A 332 37.60 -11.54 31.72
N LEU A 333 38.50 -10.84 31.04
CA LEU A 333 38.77 -11.05 29.62
C LEU A 333 39.28 -12.46 29.32
N ASN A 334 40.20 -12.98 30.13
CA ASN A 334 40.68 -14.36 29.96
C ASN A 334 39.58 -15.41 30.16
N ASN A 335 38.62 -15.20 31.08
CA ASN A 335 37.50 -16.14 31.26
C ASN A 335 36.41 -16.07 30.17
N ILE A 336 36.38 -15.00 29.36
CA ILE A 336 35.40 -14.83 28.26
C ILE A 336 35.92 -15.39 26.93
N PHE A 337 37.24 -15.47 26.76
CA PHE A 337 37.90 -15.83 25.50
C PHE A 337 38.83 -17.07 25.60
N ALA A 338 38.73 -17.85 26.67
CA ALA A 338 39.40 -19.16 26.83
C ALA A 338 38.51 -20.33 26.39
#